data_AF-A0A4Q3L384-F1
#
_entry.id   AF-A0A4Q3L384-F1
#
_cell.length_a   1.000
_cell.length_b   1.000
_cell.length_c   1.000
_cell.angle_alpha   90.00
_cell.angle_beta   90.00
_cell.angle_gamma   90.00
#
_symmetry.space_group_name_H-M   'P 1'
#
loop_
_entity.id
_entity.type
_entity.pdbx_description
1 polymer ?
#
loop_
_entity_poly.entity_id
_entity_poly.type
_entity_poly.pdbx_seq_one_letter_code
_entity_poly.pdbx_strand_id
1 'polypeptide(L)'
;MSALRACCLGTITLLAHMGCDREVRAPGPKPVGSRTLELAGPSDAPLVTELWYPAAAGARELNFVSQGGFLARSARDAPFDVARPAPWVVLSHARNSTRFDLLWLAEALASRGYVVAAVDHLAVRPQQDPLQQRVDELQAVAAALPQLPEVGRNLDPQALHLAGFSLGGAAVLRWVGQRGGVRRVVALAPGSGERFSPANLQRVGAPVLIV
;
A
#
# COMPACT_ATOMS: atom_id res chain seq x y z
N MET A 1 -0.06 -55.11 -2.49
CA MET A 1 0.45 -54.18 -3.52
C MET A 1 -0.64 -53.19 -3.88
N SER A 2 -0.33 -51.90 -3.73
CA SER A 2 -1.00 -50.72 -4.28
C SER A 2 -2.40 -50.33 -3.77
N ALA A 3 -2.43 -49.70 -2.61
CA ALA A 3 -3.32 -48.57 -2.34
C ALA A 3 -2.65 -47.29 -2.87
N LEU A 4 -3.05 -46.78 -4.04
CA LEU A 4 -2.72 -45.44 -4.51
C LEU A 4 -3.50 -45.17 -5.80
N ARG A 5 -4.66 -44.48 -5.73
CA ARG A 5 -5.21 -43.63 -6.82
C ARG A 5 -6.55 -42.92 -6.56
N ALA A 6 -7.24 -43.11 -5.44
CA ALA A 6 -8.61 -42.59 -5.31
C ALA A 6 -8.81 -41.30 -4.48
N CYS A 7 -7.75 -40.60 -4.01
CA CYS A 7 -7.93 -39.42 -3.13
C CYS A 7 -7.76 -38.04 -3.80
N CYS A 8 -7.43 -37.94 -5.09
CA CYS A 8 -7.10 -36.64 -5.69
C CYS A 8 -8.22 -35.95 -6.48
N LEU A 9 -9.43 -36.50 -6.56
CA LEU A 9 -10.54 -35.87 -7.29
C LEU A 9 -11.65 -35.28 -6.41
N GLY A 10 -11.61 -35.49 -5.09
CA GLY A 10 -12.68 -35.02 -4.18
C GLY A 10 -12.56 -33.57 -3.70
N THR A 11 -11.40 -32.93 -3.85
CA THR A 11 -11.13 -31.59 -3.29
C THR A 11 -11.32 -30.44 -4.27
N ILE A 12 -11.51 -30.70 -5.58
CA ILE A 12 -11.66 -29.63 -6.58
C ILE A 12 -13.12 -29.14 -6.69
N THR A 13 -14.12 -29.94 -6.29
CA THR A 13 -15.54 -29.59 -6.49
C THR A 13 -16.21 -28.94 -5.27
N LEU A 14 -15.50 -28.73 -4.15
CA LEU A 14 -16.05 -28.09 -2.94
C LEU A 14 -15.67 -26.60 -2.77
N LEU A 15 -14.91 -26.02 -3.70
CA LEU A 15 -14.61 -24.57 -3.71
C LEU A 15 -15.50 -23.77 -4.69
N ALA A 16 -16.32 -24.43 -5.50
CA ALA A 16 -17.23 -23.77 -6.44
C ALA A 16 -18.56 -23.30 -5.79
N HIS A 17 -18.82 -23.66 -4.53
CA HIS A 17 -20.08 -23.33 -3.82
C HIS A 17 -19.90 -22.37 -2.64
N MET A 18 -18.69 -21.89 -2.37
CA MET A 18 -18.54 -20.64 -1.65
C MET A 18 -18.45 -19.56 -2.71
N GLY A 19 -19.50 -18.76 -2.85
CA GLY A 19 -19.45 -17.50 -3.60
C GLY A 19 -18.39 -16.59 -2.98
N CYS A 20 -17.13 -16.87 -3.26
CA CYS A 20 -16.03 -15.94 -3.03
C CYS A 20 -16.25 -14.87 -4.08
N ASP A 21 -17.07 -13.88 -3.70
CA ASP A 21 -17.64 -12.87 -4.57
C ASP A 21 -16.57 -12.34 -5.52
N ARG A 22 -16.83 -12.47 -6.82
CA ARG A 22 -16.03 -11.85 -7.87
C ARG A 22 -15.84 -10.35 -7.61
N GLU A 23 -16.75 -9.71 -6.86
CA GLU A 23 -16.66 -8.31 -6.41
C GLU A 23 -15.44 -8.00 -5.53
N VAL A 24 -14.99 -8.94 -4.69
CA VAL A 24 -13.86 -8.68 -3.76
C VAL A 24 -12.53 -8.68 -4.52
N ARG A 25 -12.43 -9.44 -5.61
CA ARG A 25 -11.22 -9.53 -6.45
C ARG A 25 -11.19 -8.56 -7.63
N ALA A 26 -12.35 -8.04 -8.04
CA ALA A 26 -12.42 -7.11 -9.17
C ALA A 26 -11.86 -5.72 -8.77
N PRO A 27 -11.16 -5.03 -9.68
CA PRO A 27 -10.91 -3.60 -9.53
C PRO A 27 -12.24 -2.85 -9.31
N GLY A 28 -12.17 -1.76 -8.57
CA GLY A 28 -13.31 -0.85 -8.40
C GLY A 28 -13.75 -0.19 -9.72
N PRO A 29 -14.81 0.61 -9.69
CA PRO A 29 -15.45 1.13 -10.90
C PRO A 29 -14.65 2.22 -11.63
N LYS A 30 -13.63 2.80 -11.00
CA LYS A 30 -12.86 3.91 -11.58
C LYS A 30 -11.62 3.40 -12.32
N PRO A 31 -11.28 3.96 -13.50
CA PRO A 31 -9.97 3.80 -14.09
C PRO A 31 -8.87 4.22 -13.12
N VAL A 32 -7.72 3.59 -13.21
CA VAL A 32 -6.57 3.84 -12.34
C VAL A 32 -5.49 4.57 -13.12
N GLY A 33 -5.04 5.70 -12.59
CA GLY A 33 -3.87 6.42 -13.03
C GLY A 33 -2.66 6.02 -12.20
N SER A 34 -1.48 6.10 -12.81
CA SER A 34 -0.21 5.96 -12.08
C SER A 34 0.72 7.14 -12.35
N ARG A 35 1.53 7.52 -11.36
CA ARG A 35 2.59 8.52 -11.47
C ARG A 35 3.83 8.12 -10.68
N THR A 36 5.03 8.28 -11.22
CA THR A 36 6.27 8.12 -10.44
C THR A 36 6.74 9.50 -10.04
N LEU A 37 7.02 9.69 -8.76
CA LEU A 37 7.52 10.92 -8.18
C LEU A 37 8.87 10.67 -7.52
N GLU A 38 9.71 11.69 -7.53
CA GLU A 38 10.91 11.76 -6.70
C GLU A 38 10.67 12.83 -5.64
N LEU A 39 10.57 12.40 -4.38
CA LEU A 39 10.25 13.28 -3.25
C LEU A 39 11.49 13.51 -2.40
N ALA A 40 11.59 14.67 -1.77
CA ALA A 40 12.63 14.90 -0.77
C ALA A 40 12.48 13.92 0.40
N GLY A 41 13.57 13.27 0.79
CA GLY A 41 13.62 12.34 1.91
C GLY A 41 14.39 12.86 3.12
N PRO A 42 14.59 12.03 4.15
CA PRO A 42 15.46 12.33 5.29
C PRO A 42 16.97 12.39 4.95
N SER A 43 17.34 12.32 3.67
CA SER A 43 18.71 12.40 3.17
C SER A 43 18.73 13.09 1.81
N ASP A 44 19.93 13.33 1.26
CA ASP A 44 20.10 13.92 -0.07
C ASP A 44 19.57 13.03 -1.21
N ALA A 45 19.46 11.72 -1.00
CA ALA A 45 18.84 10.81 -1.97
C ALA A 45 17.32 10.97 -1.98
N PRO A 46 16.68 11.09 -3.16
CA PRO A 46 15.24 11.21 -3.26
C PRO A 46 14.52 9.90 -2.90
N LEU A 47 13.32 10.02 -2.36
CA LEU A 47 12.39 8.92 -2.16
C LEU A 47 11.55 8.73 -3.43
N VAL A 48 11.90 7.71 -4.22
CA VAL A 48 11.11 7.31 -5.37
C VAL A 48 9.77 6.76 -4.87
N THR A 49 8.67 7.36 -5.32
CA THR A 49 7.31 7.04 -4.85
C THR A 49 6.40 6.83 -6.05
N GLU A 50 5.71 5.68 -6.09
CA GLU A 50 4.68 5.41 -7.09
C GLU A 50 3.31 5.82 -6.54
N LEU A 51 2.70 6.80 -7.18
CA LEU A 51 1.30 7.16 -6.99
C LEU A 51 0.39 6.28 -7.83
N TRP A 52 -0.71 5.83 -7.22
CA TRP A 52 -1.85 5.22 -7.88
C TRP A 52 -3.10 5.98 -7.46
N TYR A 53 -3.95 6.36 -8.39
CA TYR A 53 -5.06 7.27 -8.10
C TYR A 53 -6.23 7.07 -9.06
N PRO A 54 -7.42 7.61 -8.74
CA PRO A 54 -8.54 7.58 -9.67
C PRO A 54 -8.22 8.45 -10.90
N ALA A 55 -8.23 7.87 -12.09
CA ALA A 55 -7.97 8.56 -13.35
C ALA A 55 -9.25 9.00 -14.06
N ALA A 56 -9.12 10.04 -14.88
CA ALA A 56 -10.17 10.51 -15.80
C ALA A 56 -10.79 9.38 -16.60
N ALA A 57 -12.11 9.45 -16.79
CA ALA A 57 -12.84 8.53 -17.64
C ALA A 57 -12.22 8.47 -19.04
N GLY A 58 -12.12 7.26 -19.61
CA GLY A 58 -11.49 7.03 -20.92
C GLY A 58 -9.97 6.95 -20.90
N ALA A 59 -9.32 7.01 -19.73
CA ALA A 59 -7.89 6.76 -19.62
C ALA A 59 -7.54 5.34 -20.11
N ARG A 60 -6.50 5.24 -20.94
CA ARG A 60 -6.05 3.97 -21.52
C ARG A 60 -5.14 3.23 -20.56
N GLU A 61 -5.71 2.29 -19.83
CA GLU A 61 -4.95 1.45 -18.90
C GLU A 61 -4.18 0.35 -19.63
N LEU A 62 -2.96 0.10 -19.16
CA LEU A 62 -2.10 -0.98 -19.63
C LEU A 62 -1.80 -1.94 -18.49
N ASN A 63 -1.65 -3.22 -18.85
CA ASN A 63 -1.18 -4.24 -17.92
C ASN A 63 0.26 -3.95 -17.50
N PHE A 64 0.50 -4.10 -16.21
CA PHE A 64 1.80 -4.00 -15.58
C PHE A 64 2.00 -5.23 -14.68
N VAL A 65 3.16 -5.87 -14.79
CA VAL A 65 3.52 -7.01 -13.94
C VAL A 65 4.75 -6.62 -13.12
N SER A 66 4.67 -6.70 -11.78
CA SER A 66 5.85 -6.43 -10.95
C SER A 66 6.82 -7.58 -10.95
N GLN A 67 8.01 -7.33 -10.40
CA GLN A 67 9.02 -8.37 -10.17
C GLN A 67 8.50 -9.53 -9.32
N GLY A 68 7.53 -9.29 -8.43
CA GLY A 68 6.86 -10.33 -7.64
C GLY A 68 5.79 -11.13 -8.39
N GLY A 69 5.55 -10.85 -9.68
CA GLY A 69 4.57 -11.55 -10.51
C GLY A 69 3.12 -11.08 -10.31
N PHE A 70 2.90 -9.99 -9.56
CA PHE A 70 1.57 -9.41 -9.40
C PHE A 70 1.18 -8.60 -10.64
N LEU A 71 -0.10 -8.68 -11.04
CA LEU A 71 -0.65 -7.93 -12.17
C LEU A 71 -1.47 -6.74 -11.66
N ALA A 72 -1.29 -5.57 -12.27
CA ALA A 72 -2.20 -4.43 -12.17
C ALA A 72 -2.42 -3.79 -13.52
N ARG A 73 -3.44 -2.95 -13.60
CA ARG A 73 -3.69 -2.06 -14.71
C ARG A 73 -3.64 -0.60 -14.25
N SER A 74 -3.00 0.24 -15.05
CA SER A 74 -3.06 1.69 -14.86
C SER A 74 -2.79 2.44 -16.16
N ALA A 75 -3.27 3.67 -16.22
CA ALA A 75 -2.97 4.65 -17.26
C ALA A 75 -1.88 5.59 -16.76
N ARG A 76 -0.72 5.54 -17.41
CA ARG A 76 0.45 6.31 -17.00
C ARG A 76 0.20 7.81 -17.19
N ASP A 77 0.39 8.59 -16.12
CA ASP A 77 0.26 10.05 -16.09
C ASP A 77 -1.09 10.61 -16.54
N ALA A 78 -2.14 9.79 -16.44
CA ALA A 78 -3.50 10.22 -16.69
C ALA A 78 -3.91 11.36 -15.72
N PRO A 79 -4.79 12.29 -16.13
CA PRO A 79 -5.35 13.27 -15.22
C PRO A 79 -6.14 12.59 -14.07
N PHE A 80 -6.12 13.20 -12.88
CA PHE A 80 -6.93 12.76 -11.74
C PHE A 80 -8.45 12.92 -12.02
N ASP A 81 -9.25 11.98 -11.51
CA ASP A 81 -10.72 12.02 -11.46
C ASP A 81 -11.23 12.01 -10.01
N VAL A 82 -10.99 13.11 -9.33
CA VAL A 82 -11.51 13.31 -7.98
C VAL A 82 -12.45 14.51 -7.95
N ALA A 83 -13.73 14.25 -7.75
CA ALA A 83 -14.73 15.31 -7.58
C ALA A 83 -14.57 16.08 -6.25
N ARG A 84 -13.93 15.44 -5.26
CA ARG A 84 -13.59 15.96 -3.94
C ARG A 84 -12.24 15.38 -3.52
N PRO A 85 -11.46 16.06 -2.66
CA PRO A 85 -10.23 15.51 -2.11
C PRO A 85 -10.44 14.08 -1.59
N ALA A 86 -9.58 13.17 -2.01
CA ALA A 86 -9.72 11.75 -1.78
C ALA A 86 -9.01 11.31 -0.50
N PRO A 87 -9.55 10.32 0.23
CA PRO A 87 -8.76 9.63 1.25
C PRO A 87 -7.52 9.02 0.60
N TRP A 88 -6.43 8.93 1.36
CA TRP A 88 -5.16 8.51 0.78
C TRP A 88 -4.34 7.61 1.68
N VAL A 89 -3.47 6.83 1.08
CA VAL A 89 -2.73 5.75 1.74
C VAL A 89 -1.25 5.87 1.41
N VAL A 90 -0.38 5.80 2.43
CA VAL A 90 1.06 5.57 2.21
C VAL A 90 1.35 4.09 2.44
N LEU A 91 1.97 3.45 1.43
CA LEU A 91 2.31 2.03 1.42
C LEU A 91 3.80 1.80 1.66
N SER A 92 4.10 0.83 2.53
CA SER A 92 5.45 0.32 2.78
C SER A 92 5.57 -1.15 2.38
N HIS A 93 6.49 -1.44 1.46
CA HIS A 93 6.72 -2.80 0.92
C HIS A 93 7.50 -3.72 1.88
N ALA A 94 7.64 -5.01 1.56
CA ALA A 94 8.47 -5.93 2.34
C ALA A 94 9.97 -5.55 2.35
N ARG A 95 10.76 -6.26 3.16
CA ARG A 95 12.23 -6.18 3.06
C ARG A 95 12.68 -6.66 1.67
N ASN A 96 13.67 -5.99 1.07
CA ASN A 96 14.25 -6.34 -0.23
C ASN A 96 13.23 -6.41 -1.38
N SER A 97 12.15 -5.62 -1.30
CA SER A 97 11.18 -5.46 -2.38
C SER A 97 11.15 -4.00 -2.85
N THR A 98 10.14 -3.62 -3.62
CA THR A 98 9.99 -2.28 -4.21
C THR A 98 8.59 -1.71 -3.97
N ARG A 99 8.37 -0.45 -4.34
CA ARG A 99 7.06 0.22 -4.39
C ARG A 99 5.98 -0.53 -5.17
N PHE A 100 6.34 -1.54 -5.96
CA PHE A 100 5.41 -2.40 -6.71
C PHE A 100 5.05 -3.72 -5.99
N ASP A 101 5.55 -3.99 -4.79
CA ASP A 101 5.27 -5.23 -4.03
C ASP A 101 3.77 -5.42 -3.72
N LEU A 102 3.09 -4.30 -3.47
CA LEU A 102 1.68 -4.22 -3.10
C LEU A 102 0.83 -3.58 -4.20
N LEU A 103 1.23 -3.72 -5.48
CA LEU A 103 0.51 -3.10 -6.61
C LEU A 103 -0.96 -3.52 -6.68
N TRP A 104 -1.28 -4.77 -6.34
CA TRP A 104 -2.65 -5.29 -6.37
C TRP A 104 -3.53 -4.54 -5.36
N LEU A 105 -2.96 -4.16 -4.21
CA LEU A 105 -3.64 -3.36 -3.20
C LEU A 105 -3.75 -1.90 -3.66
N ALA A 106 -2.67 -1.36 -4.22
CA ALA A 106 -2.65 0.02 -4.72
C ALA A 106 -3.69 0.25 -5.82
N GLU A 107 -3.76 -0.63 -6.81
CA GLU A 107 -4.78 -0.63 -7.87
C GLU A 107 -6.20 -0.79 -7.29
N ALA A 108 -6.40 -1.76 -6.40
CA ALA A 108 -7.72 -2.03 -5.81
C ALA A 108 -8.25 -0.84 -5.00
N LEU A 109 -7.37 -0.12 -4.29
CA LEU A 109 -7.72 1.10 -3.55
C LEU A 109 -7.95 2.29 -4.49
N ALA A 110 -7.07 2.47 -5.48
CA ALA A 110 -7.17 3.57 -6.45
C ALA A 110 -8.47 3.50 -7.26
N SER A 111 -8.81 2.32 -7.76
CA SER A 111 -10.07 2.07 -8.47
C SER A 111 -11.32 2.26 -7.61
N ARG A 112 -11.16 2.33 -6.28
CA ARG A 112 -12.21 2.61 -5.28
C ARG A 112 -12.19 4.04 -4.74
N GLY A 113 -11.38 4.93 -5.34
CA GLY A 113 -11.41 6.35 -5.02
C GLY A 113 -10.33 6.82 -4.03
N TYR A 114 -9.35 5.98 -3.69
CA TYR A 114 -8.22 6.39 -2.85
C TYR A 114 -7.05 6.90 -3.70
N VAL A 115 -6.24 7.80 -3.16
CA VAL A 115 -4.89 8.04 -3.69
C VAL A 115 -3.90 7.22 -2.88
N VAL A 116 -3.00 6.50 -3.53
CA VAL A 116 -2.06 5.58 -2.88
C VAL A 116 -0.65 5.95 -3.27
N ALA A 117 0.24 6.11 -2.30
CA ALA A 117 1.65 6.42 -2.48
C ALA A 117 2.51 5.26 -1.96
N ALA A 118 3.13 4.50 -2.85
CA ALA A 118 4.03 3.41 -2.49
C ALA A 118 5.49 3.85 -2.60
N VAL A 119 6.23 3.72 -1.50
CA VAL A 119 7.58 4.30 -1.35
C VAL A 119 8.65 3.24 -1.60
N ASP A 120 9.66 3.50 -2.43
CA ASP A 120 10.91 2.74 -2.41
C ASP A 120 11.78 3.23 -1.25
N HIS A 121 12.05 2.33 -0.30
CA HIS A 121 12.88 2.63 0.85
C HIS A 121 14.37 2.66 0.49
N LEU A 122 15.11 3.61 1.05
CA LEU A 122 16.55 3.73 0.80
C LEU A 122 17.29 2.57 1.47
N ALA A 123 18.54 2.34 1.02
CA ALA A 123 19.43 1.43 1.70
C ALA A 123 19.56 1.82 3.18
N VAL A 124 19.50 0.83 4.07
CA VAL A 124 19.62 1.06 5.51
C VAL A 124 21.00 1.63 5.79
N ARG A 125 21.05 2.80 6.41
CA ARG A 125 22.31 3.45 6.74
C ARG A 125 23.04 2.65 7.83
N PRO A 126 24.38 2.63 7.81
CA PRO A 126 25.16 2.04 8.90
C PRO A 126 24.70 2.56 10.27
N GLN A 127 24.63 1.66 11.25
CA GLN A 127 24.24 1.94 12.64
C GLN A 127 22.83 2.53 12.86
N GLN A 128 21.97 2.55 11.83
CA GLN A 128 20.58 2.98 11.98
C GLN A 128 19.62 1.82 12.17
N ASP A 129 18.58 2.06 12.98
CA ASP A 129 17.44 1.16 13.09
C ASP A 129 16.67 1.17 11.75
N PRO A 130 16.62 0.04 11.01
CA PRO A 130 15.97 -0.03 9.71
C PRO A 130 14.47 0.31 9.78
N LEU A 131 13.82 0.07 10.91
CA LEU A 131 12.40 0.39 11.06
C LEU A 131 12.17 1.85 11.37
N GLN A 132 13.06 2.49 12.15
CA GLN A 132 12.95 3.93 12.36
C GLN A 132 13.23 4.68 11.05
N GLN A 133 14.25 4.28 10.30
CA GLN A 133 14.53 4.88 9.00
C GLN A 133 13.31 4.80 8.07
N ARG A 134 12.63 3.65 8.00
CA ARG A 134 11.40 3.52 7.21
C ARG A 134 10.27 4.42 7.70
N VAL A 135 10.09 4.58 9.01
CA VAL A 135 9.09 5.51 9.56
C VAL A 135 9.39 6.94 9.12
N ASP A 136 10.65 7.37 9.22
CA ASP A 136 11.07 8.72 8.82
C ASP A 136 10.82 8.97 7.32
N GLU A 137 11.11 7.97 6.48
CA GLU A 137 10.85 8.04 5.03
C GLU A 137 9.34 8.10 4.71
N LEU A 138 8.50 7.31 5.40
CA LEU A 138 7.04 7.36 5.23
C LEU A 138 6.47 8.71 5.66
N GLN A 139 6.98 9.28 6.75
CA GLN A 139 6.61 10.61 7.22
C GLN A 139 7.03 11.71 6.24
N ALA A 140 8.23 11.60 5.65
CA ALA A 140 8.71 12.54 4.65
C ALA A 140 7.80 12.55 3.41
N VAL A 141 7.41 11.38 2.90
CA VAL A 141 6.45 11.27 1.79
C VAL A 141 5.10 11.87 2.16
N ALA A 142 4.59 11.57 3.35
CA ALA A 142 3.30 12.10 3.80
C ALA A 142 3.32 13.62 4.02
N ALA A 143 4.46 14.20 4.39
CA ALA A 143 4.62 15.64 4.49
C ALA A 143 4.77 16.31 3.12
N ALA A 144 5.45 15.66 2.16
CA ALA A 144 5.75 16.22 0.85
C ALA A 144 4.55 16.20 -0.11
N LEU A 145 3.78 15.11 -0.17
CA LEU A 145 2.71 14.95 -1.16
C LEU A 145 1.64 16.06 -1.14
N PRO A 146 1.14 16.52 0.03
CA PRO A 146 0.20 17.64 0.09
C PRO A 146 0.76 18.97 -0.43
N GLN A 147 2.09 19.13 -0.50
CA GLN A 147 2.74 20.36 -0.96
C GLN A 147 2.86 20.44 -2.49
N LEU A 148 2.69 19.33 -3.21
CA LEU A 148 2.73 19.29 -4.67
C LEU A 148 1.38 19.80 -5.22
N PRO A 149 1.30 20.94 -5.93
CA PRO A 149 0.01 21.52 -6.33
C PRO A 149 -0.88 20.57 -7.14
N GLU A 150 -0.29 19.79 -8.04
CA GLU A 150 -1.01 18.86 -8.91
C GLU A 150 -1.48 17.58 -8.22
N VAL A 151 -0.93 17.26 -7.04
CA VAL A 151 -1.32 16.09 -6.23
C VAL A 151 -2.10 16.52 -4.99
N GLY A 152 -1.56 17.44 -4.19
CA GLY A 152 -2.10 17.86 -2.90
C GLY A 152 -3.52 18.39 -2.95
N ARG A 153 -3.92 19.10 -4.01
CA ARG A 153 -5.31 19.53 -4.22
C ARG A 153 -6.33 18.39 -4.30
N ASN A 154 -5.85 17.17 -4.57
CA ASN A 154 -6.65 15.95 -4.70
C ASN A 154 -6.65 15.11 -3.42
N LEU A 155 -5.90 15.47 -2.37
CA LEU A 155 -5.75 14.69 -1.14
C LEU A 155 -6.60 15.31 -0.02
N ASP A 156 -7.40 14.49 0.66
CA ASP A 156 -8.05 14.89 1.90
C ASP A 156 -7.01 14.90 3.04
N PRO A 157 -6.66 16.07 3.60
CA PRO A 157 -5.64 16.18 4.64
C PRO A 157 -6.05 15.49 5.95
N GLN A 158 -7.34 15.16 6.13
CA GLN A 158 -7.88 14.50 7.33
C GLN A 158 -8.11 12.99 7.14
N ALA A 159 -7.71 12.43 6.00
CA ALA A 159 -7.93 11.02 5.68
C ALA A 159 -6.66 10.32 5.18
N LEU A 160 -5.54 10.59 5.84
CA LEU A 160 -4.31 9.80 5.69
C LEU A 160 -4.46 8.42 6.36
N HIS A 161 -4.17 7.37 5.63
CA HIS A 161 -4.11 5.99 6.09
C HIS A 161 -2.75 5.38 5.80
N LEU A 162 -2.42 4.29 6.51
CA LEU A 162 -1.18 3.54 6.29
C LEU A 162 -1.47 2.08 6.00
N ALA A 163 -0.69 1.48 5.12
CA ALA A 163 -0.61 0.03 5.06
C ALA A 163 0.79 -0.47 4.70
N GLY A 164 1.11 -1.69 5.11
CA GLY A 164 2.39 -2.28 4.77
C GLY A 164 2.46 -3.77 5.00
N PHE A 165 3.44 -4.41 4.37
CA PHE A 165 3.65 -5.86 4.44
C PHE A 165 5.00 -6.21 5.06
N SER A 166 5.04 -7.24 5.92
CA SER A 166 6.25 -7.73 6.58
C SER A 166 7.01 -6.62 7.33
N LEU A 167 8.23 -6.25 6.89
CA LEU A 167 8.97 -5.13 7.47
C LEU A 167 8.21 -3.80 7.32
N GLY A 168 7.52 -3.58 6.20
CA GLY A 168 6.66 -2.41 6.03
C GLY A 168 5.43 -2.43 6.93
N GLY A 169 4.88 -3.61 7.22
CA GLY A 169 3.81 -3.79 8.21
C GLY A 169 4.24 -3.39 9.62
N ALA A 170 5.45 -3.78 10.02
CA ALA A 170 6.04 -3.34 11.28
C ALA A 170 6.30 -1.82 11.31
N ALA A 171 6.77 -1.23 10.20
CA ALA A 171 7.01 0.20 10.10
C ALA A 171 5.74 1.04 10.27
N VAL A 172 4.64 0.68 9.61
CA VAL A 172 3.38 1.44 9.72
C VAL A 172 2.76 1.35 11.12
N LEU A 173 2.94 0.23 11.82
CA LEU A 173 2.52 0.11 13.22
C LEU A 173 3.39 0.96 14.15
N ARG A 174 4.71 0.99 13.91
CA ARG A 174 5.63 1.82 14.66
C ARG A 174 5.31 3.31 14.51
N TRP A 175 5.02 3.80 13.31
CA TRP A 175 4.67 5.20 13.08
C TRP A 175 3.48 5.62 13.96
N VAL A 176 2.39 4.86 13.98
CA VAL A 176 1.22 5.27 14.77
C VAL A 176 1.46 5.22 16.29
N GLY A 177 2.48 4.49 16.73
CA GLY A 177 2.99 4.57 18.11
C GLY A 177 3.77 5.87 18.45
N GLN A 178 4.07 6.73 17.46
CA GLN A 178 4.99 7.86 17.60
C GLN A 178 4.37 9.27 17.52
N ARG A 179 3.20 9.50 16.86
CA ARG A 179 2.31 10.70 16.96
C ARG A 179 1.22 10.72 15.87
N GLY A 180 0.12 11.45 16.13
CA GLY A 180 -1.16 11.43 15.38
C GLY A 180 -1.18 11.98 13.95
N GLY A 181 -2.37 12.00 13.34
CA GLY A 181 -2.61 12.43 11.94
C GLY A 181 -2.96 11.26 10.99
N VAL A 182 -2.69 10.02 11.41
CA VAL A 182 -3.11 8.81 10.69
C VAL A 182 -4.51 8.39 11.15
N ARG A 183 -5.39 8.14 10.19
CA ARG A 183 -6.79 7.81 10.44
C ARG A 183 -7.03 6.31 10.58
N ARG A 184 -6.31 5.45 9.86
CA ARG A 184 -6.36 3.97 9.98
C ARG A 184 -5.06 3.33 9.54
N VAL A 185 -4.77 2.13 10.06
CA VAL A 185 -3.59 1.33 9.71
C VAL A 185 -3.99 -0.10 9.35
N VAL A 186 -3.38 -0.65 8.29
CA VAL A 186 -3.45 -2.07 7.94
C VAL A 186 -2.05 -2.65 7.90
N ALA A 187 -1.74 -3.59 8.79
CA ALA A 187 -0.46 -4.26 8.83
C ALA A 187 -0.62 -5.72 8.38
N LEU A 188 -0.02 -6.06 7.24
CA LEU A 188 -0.09 -7.38 6.63
C LEU A 188 1.15 -8.19 7.04
N ALA A 189 0.94 -9.32 7.71
CA ALA A 189 1.98 -10.21 8.23
C ALA A 189 3.18 -9.46 8.84
N PRO A 190 2.97 -8.49 9.75
CA PRO A 190 4.04 -7.62 10.21
C PRO A 190 5.16 -8.43 10.90
N GLY A 191 6.42 -8.09 10.62
CA GLY A 191 7.57 -8.83 11.12
C GLY A 191 7.58 -8.95 12.65
N SER A 192 7.80 -10.17 13.16
CA SER A 192 7.63 -10.55 14.57
C SER A 192 8.65 -9.99 15.56
N GLY A 193 9.71 -9.32 15.07
CA GLY A 193 10.79 -8.79 15.92
C GLY A 193 10.42 -7.55 16.72
N GLU A 194 9.38 -6.82 16.31
CA GLU A 194 8.94 -5.60 16.99
C GLU A 194 7.71 -5.90 17.81
N ARG A 195 7.96 -6.14 19.09
CA ARG A 195 7.00 -6.35 20.17
C ARG A 195 5.67 -5.63 19.91
N PHE A 196 4.71 -6.39 19.38
CA PHE A 196 3.28 -6.13 19.46
C PHE A 196 2.83 -6.26 20.93
N SER A 197 3.43 -5.47 21.82
CA SER A 197 2.99 -5.47 23.20
C SER A 197 1.60 -4.81 23.23
N PRO A 198 0.64 -5.33 24.01
CA PRO A 198 -0.63 -4.66 24.23
C PRO A 198 -0.47 -3.17 24.61
N ALA A 199 0.61 -2.83 25.31
CA ALA A 199 0.97 -1.46 25.67
C ALA A 199 1.38 -0.58 24.47
N ASN A 200 1.93 -1.15 23.39
CA ASN A 200 2.19 -0.43 22.14
C ASN A 200 0.90 -0.25 21.33
N LEU A 201 0.03 -1.27 21.28
CA LEU A 201 -1.26 -1.19 20.57
C LEU A 201 -2.24 -0.22 21.24
N GLN A 202 -2.21 -0.08 22.58
CA GLN A 202 -3.02 0.91 23.30
C GLN A 202 -2.59 2.36 23.04
N ARG A 203 -1.33 2.59 22.59
CA ARG A 203 -0.84 3.93 22.20
C ARG A 203 -1.25 4.33 20.78
N VAL A 204 -1.78 3.40 20.01
CA VAL A 204 -2.21 3.66 18.64
C VAL A 204 -3.52 4.45 18.68
N GLY A 205 -3.44 5.75 18.43
CA GLY A 205 -4.59 6.65 18.38
C GLY A 205 -5.50 6.49 17.15
N ALA A 206 -5.39 5.39 16.40
CA ALA A 206 -6.11 5.11 15.17
C ALA A 206 -6.55 3.64 15.11
N PRO A 207 -7.69 3.30 14.47
CA PRO A 207 -8.05 1.91 14.21
C PRO A 207 -6.96 1.15 13.43
N VAL A 208 -6.57 -0.02 13.94
CA VAL A 208 -5.56 -0.92 13.36
C VAL A 208 -6.19 -2.26 13.01
N LEU A 209 -5.92 -2.74 11.80
CA LEU A 209 -6.14 -4.12 11.37
C LEU A 209 -4.77 -4.81 11.21
N ILE A 210 -4.61 -5.97 11.86
CA ILE A 210 -3.46 -6.86 11.68
C ILE A 210 -3.96 -8.13 11.00
N VAL A 211 -3.37 -8.49 9.87
CA VAL A 211 -3.74 -9.67 9.06
C VAL A 211 -2.56 -10.63 8.97
#